data_AF-A0A3D1E5C3-F1
#
_entry.id   AF-A0A3D1E5C3-F1
#
_cell.length_a   1.000
_cell.length_b   1.000
_cell.length_c   1.000
_cell.angle_alpha   90.00
_cell.angle_beta   90.00
_cell.angle_gamma   90.00
#
_symmetry.space_group_name_H-M   'P 1'
#
loop_
_entity.id
_entity.type
_entity.pdbx_description
1 polymer ?
#
loop_
_entity_poly.entity_id
_entity_poly.type
_entity_poly.pdbx_seq_one_letter_code
_entity_poly.pdbx_strand_id
1 'polypeptide(L)' 'VKYYFSEGMKNDQGDDISTKEIKTILGQIIEAEDKSKPLNDDDLTKILKEKGYPIARRTVAKYREQLGLPVARLRKSL' A
#
# COMPACT_ATOMS: atom_id res chain seq x y z
N VAL A 1 -2.41 22.31 -14.93
CA VAL A 1 -2.02 21.34 -13.88
C VAL A 1 -1.34 20.16 -14.59
N LYS A 2 -0.01 20.10 -14.55
CA LYS A 2 0.83 19.12 -15.27
C LYS A 2 1.61 18.30 -14.24
N TYR A 3 1.17 17.08 -13.96
CA TYR A 3 1.94 16.08 -13.22
C TYR A 3 1.57 14.68 -13.75
N TYR A 4 1.91 14.38 -15.01
CA TYR A 4 1.64 13.08 -15.66
C TYR A 4 2.89 12.45 -16.28
N PHE A 5 4.07 12.70 -15.71
CA PHE A 5 5.28 11.99 -16.09
C PHE A 5 6.03 11.59 -14.84
N SER A 6 5.76 10.40 -14.34
CA SER A 6 6.60 9.71 -13.36
C SER A 6 6.41 8.23 -13.60
N GLU A 7 7.24 7.67 -14.48
CA GLU A 7 7.63 6.25 -14.57
C GLU A 7 6.62 5.29 -13.92
N GLY A 8 5.51 5.03 -14.62
CA GLY A 8 4.42 4.19 -14.11
C GLY A 8 4.86 2.74 -14.01
N MET A 9 4.72 2.15 -12.82
CA MET A 9 4.64 0.69 -12.71
C MET A 9 3.35 0.28 -13.42
N LYS A 10 3.46 -0.42 -14.55
CA LYS A 10 2.28 -1.01 -15.20
C LYS A 10 1.74 -2.13 -14.30
N ASN A 11 0.44 -2.12 -14.01
CA ASN A 11 -0.20 -3.33 -13.50
C ASN A 11 -0.32 -4.39 -14.60
N ASP A 12 -0.67 -5.61 -14.21
CA ASP A 12 -0.92 -6.73 -15.12
C ASP A 12 -2.05 -6.43 -16.13
N GLN A 13 -2.88 -5.40 -15.86
CA GLN A 13 -3.96 -4.92 -16.73
C GLN A 13 -3.53 -3.82 -17.72
N GLY A 14 -2.27 -3.36 -17.68
CA GLY A 14 -1.75 -2.34 -18.58
C GLY A 14 -2.04 -0.88 -18.19
N ASP A 15 -2.65 -0.63 -17.03
CA ASP A 15 -2.82 0.71 -16.47
C ASP A 15 -1.53 1.21 -15.82
N ASP A 16 -1.23 2.49 -16.06
CA ASP A 16 -0.15 3.23 -15.40
C ASP A 16 -0.50 3.44 -13.91
N ILE A 17 -0.06 2.53 -13.06
CA ILE A 17 -0.23 2.70 -11.62
C ILE A 17 0.81 3.69 -11.12
N SER A 18 0.32 4.87 -10.74
CA SER A 18 1.13 5.88 -10.09
C SER A 18 1.51 5.43 -8.68
N THR A 19 2.81 5.51 -8.37
CA THR A 19 3.34 5.24 -7.00
C THR A 19 2.59 6.06 -5.93
N LYS A 20 2.11 7.25 -6.28
CA LYS A 20 1.32 8.12 -5.39
C LYS A 20 -0.03 7.48 -5.02
N GLU A 21 -0.70 6.84 -5.98
CA GLU A 21 -2.01 6.23 -5.77
C GLU A 21 -1.92 5.01 -4.85
N ILE A 22 -0.91 4.15 -5.06
CA ILE A 22 -0.65 3.01 -4.16
C ILE A 22 -0.44 3.50 -2.72
N LYS A 23 0.34 4.57 -2.53
CA LYS A 23 0.59 5.14 -1.19
C LYS A 23 -0.69 5.66 -0.54
N THR A 24 -1.54 6.34 -1.31
CA THR A 24 -2.84 6.83 -0.82
C THR A 24 -3.74 5.66 -0.40
N ILE A 25 -3.89 4.64 -1.24
CA ILE A 25 -4.72 3.46 -0.94
C ILE A 25 -4.14 2.67 0.24
N LEU A 26 -2.82 2.49 0.29
CA LEU A 26 -2.13 1.81 1.40
C LEU A 26 -2.38 2.54 2.72
N GLY A 27 -2.29 3.87 2.73
CA GLY A 27 -2.64 4.69 3.90
C GLY A 27 -4.09 4.49 4.33
N GLN A 28 -5.04 4.54 3.39
CA GLN A 28 -6.46 4.35 3.67
C GLN A 28 -6.78 2.94 4.24
N ILE A 29 -6.16 1.89 3.68
CA ILE A 29 -6.34 0.52 4.19
C ILE A 29 -5.84 0.42 5.63
N ILE A 30 -4.70 1.04 5.92
CA ILE A 30 -4.09 1.07 7.24
C ILE A 30 -4.93 1.92 8.22
N GLU A 31 -5.45 3.05 7.79
CA GLU A 31 -6.32 3.88 8.63
C GLU A 31 -7.66 3.19 8.95
N ALA A 32 -8.19 2.42 8.00
CA ALA A 32 -9.39 1.62 8.17
C ALA A 32 -9.14 0.25 8.82
N GLU A 33 -7.89 -0.08 9.16
CA GLU A 33 -7.54 -1.36 9.75
C GLU A 33 -8.05 -1.47 11.20
N ASP A 34 -8.34 -2.69 11.62
CA ASP A 34 -8.68 -2.97 13.00
C ASP A 34 -7.42 -2.87 13.88
N LYS A 35 -7.35 -1.88 14.77
CA LYS A 35 -6.23 -1.69 15.69
C LYS A 35 -6.02 -2.86 16.66
N SER A 36 -7.04 -3.69 16.88
CA SER A 36 -6.93 -4.92 17.67
C SER A 36 -6.20 -6.05 16.91
N LYS A 37 -6.29 -6.02 15.57
CA LYS A 37 -5.67 -6.97 14.63
C LYS A 37 -5.09 -6.23 13.42
N PRO A 38 -3.99 -5.48 13.63
CA PRO A 38 -3.38 -4.71 12.55
C PRO A 38 -2.93 -5.63 11.42
N LEU A 39 -3.10 -5.16 10.19
CA LEU A 39 -2.80 -5.90 8.97
C LEU A 39 -1.29 -5.93 8.77
N ASN A 40 -0.75 -7.13 8.58
CA ASN A 40 0.66 -7.29 8.24
C ASN A 40 0.93 -6.94 6.77
N ASP A 41 2.20 -6.82 6.41
CA ASP A 41 2.59 -6.47 5.04
C ASP A 41 2.07 -7.49 4.00
N ASP A 42 1.87 -8.76 4.38
CA ASP A 42 1.31 -9.81 3.51
C ASP A 42 -0.20 -9.60 3.25
N ASP A 43 -0.96 -9.27 4.28
CA ASP A 43 -2.40 -8.97 4.17
C ASP A 43 -2.63 -7.71 3.35
N LEU A 44 -1.82 -6.67 3.56
CA LEU A 44 -1.83 -5.45 2.75
C LEU A 44 -1.56 -5.77 1.28
N THR A 45 -0.60 -6.65 0.96
CA THR A 45 -0.40 -7.10 -0.42
C THR A 45 -1.60 -7.84 -0.99
N LYS A 46 -2.28 -8.68 -0.21
CA LYS A 46 -3.48 -9.38 -0.69
C LYS A 46 -4.59 -8.41 -1.02
N ILE A 47 -4.88 -7.47 -0.13
CA ILE A 47 -5.93 -6.44 -0.33
C ILE A 47 -5.61 -5.59 -1.56
N LEU A 48 -4.35 -5.18 -1.73
CA LEU A 48 -3.93 -4.42 -2.92
C LEU A 48 -4.03 -5.25 -4.19
N LYS A 49 -3.64 -6.52 -4.15
CA LYS A 49 -3.79 -7.44 -5.27
C LYS A 49 -5.26 -7.64 -5.65
N GLU A 50 -6.16 -7.80 -4.69
CA GLU A 50 -7.61 -7.89 -4.93
C GLU A 50 -8.20 -6.62 -5.54
N LYS A 51 -7.64 -5.45 -5.20
CA LYS A 51 -8.00 -4.16 -5.80
C LYS A 51 -7.41 -3.96 -7.21
N GLY A 52 -6.65 -4.91 -7.76
CA GLY A 52 -6.00 -4.78 -9.07
C GLY A 52 -4.62 -4.13 -9.03
N TYR A 53 -4.00 -4.02 -7.85
CA TYR A 53 -2.66 -3.48 -7.63
C TYR A 53 -1.70 -4.64 -7.27
N PRO A 54 -1.15 -5.38 -8.25
CA PRO A 54 -0.22 -6.48 -8.00
C PRO A 54 1.14 -5.92 -7.56
N ILE A 55 1.28 -5.67 -6.27
CA ILE A 55 2.54 -5.21 -5.67
C ILE A 55 3.15 -6.30 -4.79
N ALA A 56 4.47 -6.28 -4.66
CA ALA A 56 5.18 -7.21 -3.80
C ALA A 56 5.21 -6.71 -2.34
N ARG A 57 5.31 -7.64 -1.38
CA ARG A 57 5.45 -7.35 0.06
C ARG A 57 6.58 -6.38 0.37
N ARG A 58 7.71 -6.51 -0.35
CA ARG A 58 8.86 -5.59 -0.20
C ARG A 58 8.53 -4.16 -0.61
N THR A 59 7.69 -3.99 -1.65
CA THR A 59 7.21 -2.68 -2.10
C THR A 59 6.24 -2.06 -1.10
N VAL A 60 5.34 -2.87 -0.53
CA VAL A 60 4.45 -2.46 0.57
C VAL A 60 5.26 -1.96 1.76
N ALA A 61 6.23 -2.76 2.23
CA ALA A 61 7.08 -2.39 3.36
C ALA A 61 7.82 -1.08 3.10
N LYS A 62 8.41 -0.91 1.91
CA LYS A 62 9.07 0.34 1.51
C LYS A 62 8.12 1.54 1.54
N TYR A 63 6.91 1.41 1.00
CA TYR A 63 5.94 2.50 1.00
C TYR A 63 5.37 2.80 2.38
N ARG A 64 5.16 1.77 3.20
CA ARG A 64 4.76 1.89 4.60
C ARG A 64 5.79 2.66 5.41
N GLU A 65 7.08 2.34 5.25
CA GLU A 65 8.18 3.09 5.89
C GLU A 65 8.24 4.54 5.39
N GLN A 66 8.05 4.77 4.08
CA GLN A 66 7.98 6.13 3.53
C GLN A 66 6.80 6.95 4.06
N LEU A 67 5.71 6.30 4.45
CA LEU A 67 4.55 6.93 5.09
C LEU A 67 4.74 7.11 6.61
N GLY A 68 5.86 6.66 7.17
CA GLY A 68 6.11 6.72 8.61
C GLY A 68 5.23 5.78 9.43
N LEU A 69 4.60 4.79 8.80
CA LEU A 69 3.65 3.91 9.46
C LEU A 69 4.38 2.71 10.09
N PRO A 70 4.25 2.47 11.41
CA PRO A 70 4.97 1.39 12.10
C PRO A 70 4.52 0.00 11.60
N VAL A 71 5.28 -1.06 11.90
CA VAL A 71 4.87 -2.43 11.53
C VAL A 71 3.58 -2.81 12.25
N ALA A 72 2.80 -3.72 11.68
CA ALA A 72 1.58 -4.24 12.29
C ALA A 72 1.76 -4.63 13.77
N ARG A 73 2.88 -5.29 14.10
CA ARG A 73 3.22 -5.68 15.47
C ARG A 73 3.27 -4.51 16.46
N LEU A 74 3.68 -3.32 16.02
CA LEU A 74 3.75 -2.10 16.83
C LEU A 74 2.44 -1.29 16.83
N ARG A 75 1.51 -1.58 15.91
CA ARG A 75 0.19 -0.93 15.86
C ARG A 75 -0.87 -1.62 16.70
N LYS A 76 -0.56 -2.80 17.23
CA LYS A 76 -1.48 -3.53 18.10
C LYS A 76 -1.61 -2.78 19.42
N SER A 77 -2.71 -2.08 19.61
CA SER A 77 -3.11 -1.61 20.93
C SER A 77 -3.82 -2.76 21.64
N LEU A 78 -3.34 -3.13 22.82
CA LEU A 78 -4.06 -4.00 23.75
C LEU A 78 -5.28 -3.28 24.33
#